data_AF-A0A661NZG7-F1
#
_entry.id   AF-A0A661NZG7-F1
#
_cell.length_a   1.000
_cell.length_b   1.000
_cell.length_c   1.000
_cell.angle_alpha   90.00
_cell.angle_beta   90.00
_cell.angle_gamma   90.00
#
_symmetry.space_group_name_H-M   'P 1'
#
loop_
_entity.id
_entity.type
_entity.pdbx_description
1 polymer ?
#
loop_
_entity_poly.entity_id
_entity_poly.type
_entity_poly.pdbx_seq_one_letter_code
_entity_poly.pdbx_strand_id
1 'polypeptide(L)' 'MYRTLTLRNVPDKVVKQLRRRAARNKRSMQEELLAIVQDAVVDRASLARQLEACRESLLTPLSLEEIHQAIEAGRR' A
#
# COMPACT_ATOMS: atom_id res chain seq x y z
N MET A 1 13.49 11.96 8.76
CA MET A 1 14.48 11.09 9.43
C MET A 1 14.28 9.66 8.97
N TYR A 2 15.30 9.01 8.41
CA TYR A 2 15.24 7.57 8.13
C TYR A 2 15.65 6.79 9.39
N ARG A 3 15.03 5.64 9.62
CA ARG A 3 15.36 4.74 10.75
C ARG A 3 15.49 3.33 10.21
N THR A 4 16.60 2.67 10.54
CA THR A 4 16.85 1.28 10.16
C THR A 4 16.37 0.36 11.27
N LEU A 5 15.56 -0.63 10.90
CA LEU A 5 15.14 -1.71 11.80
C LEU A 5 15.89 -2.99 11.44
N THR A 6 16.47 -3.64 12.43
CA THR A 6 17.14 -4.94 12.26
C THR A 6 16.37 -6.00 13.03
N LEU A 7 15.89 -7.03 12.32
CA LEU A 7 15.26 -8.20 12.93
C LEU A 7 16.31 -9.30 13.10
N ARG A 8 16.54 -9.73 14.35
CA ARG A 8 17.48 -10.82 14.68
C ARG A 8 16.72 -12.13 14.90
N ASN A 9 17.42 -13.25 14.70
CA ASN A 9 16.91 -14.60 14.97
C ASN A 9 15.62 -14.95 14.23
N VAL A 10 15.49 -14.48 12.98
CA VAL A 10 14.32 -14.80 12.14
C VAL A 10 14.45 -16.23 11.61
N PRO A 11 13.48 -17.13 11.87
CA PRO A 11 13.55 -18.50 11.36
C PRO A 11 13.58 -18.54 9.83
N ASP A 12 14.37 -19.44 9.24
CA ASP A 12 14.52 -19.57 7.79
C ASP A 12 13.19 -19.77 7.06
N LYS A 13 12.28 -20.53 7.68
CA LYS A 13 10.91 -20.74 7.15
C LYS A 13 10.17 -19.41 6.98
N VAL A 14 10.33 -18.48 7.90
CA VAL A 14 9.72 -17.14 7.85
C VAL A 14 10.34 -16.33 6.72
N VAL A 15 11.67 -16.30 6.61
CA VAL A 15 12.38 -15.60 5.53
C VAL A 15 11.92 -16.11 4.15
N LYS A 16 11.77 -17.44 3.99
CA LYS A 16 11.30 -18.06 2.75
C LYS A 16 9.87 -17.62 2.38
N GLN A 17 8.98 -17.55 3.36
CA GLN A 17 7.60 -17.10 3.14
C GLN A 17 7.54 -15.61 2.79
N LEU A 18 8.35 -14.78 3.45
CA LEU A 18 8.45 -13.35 3.15
C LEU A 18 8.99 -13.11 1.74
N ARG A 19 10.04 -13.82 1.31
CA ARG A 19 10.54 -13.74 -0.08
C ARG A 19 9.48 -14.11 -1.10
N ARG A 20 8.70 -15.18 -0.86
CA ARG A 20 7.58 -15.57 -1.72
C ARG A 20 6.50 -14.51 -1.78
N ARG A 21 6.16 -13.90 -0.63
CA ARG A 21 5.19 -12.81 -0.56
C ARG A 21 5.67 -11.58 -1.33
N ALA A 22 6.93 -11.17 -1.15
CA ALA A 22 7.54 -10.07 -1.89
C ALA A 22 7.50 -10.30 -3.41
N ALA A 23 7.87 -11.51 -3.87
CA ALA A 23 7.79 -11.87 -5.29
C ALA A 23 6.36 -11.81 -5.84
N ARG A 24 5.36 -12.31 -5.09
CA ARG A 24 3.94 -12.21 -5.48
C ARG A 24 3.48 -10.77 -5.62
N ASN A 25 3.93 -9.89 -4.73
CA ASN A 25 3.58 -8.47 -4.72
C ASN A 25 4.46 -7.62 -5.65
N LYS A 26 5.39 -8.23 -6.40
CA LYS A 26 6.35 -7.55 -7.27
C LYS A 26 7.16 -6.47 -6.55
N ARG A 27 7.55 -6.75 -5.29
CA ARG A 27 8.32 -5.87 -4.42
C ARG A 27 9.64 -6.50 -4.03
N SER A 28 10.63 -5.66 -3.72
CA SER A 28 11.83 -6.11 -3.00
C SER A 28 11.46 -6.59 -1.59
N MET A 29 12.35 -7.36 -0.97
CA MET A 29 12.16 -7.84 0.41
C MET A 29 11.99 -6.68 1.40
N GLN A 30 12.75 -5.60 1.22
CA GLN A 30 12.69 -4.42 2.08
C GLN A 30 11.35 -3.69 1.93
N GLU A 31 10.89 -3.47 0.70
CA GLU A 31 9.60 -2.81 0.44
C GLU A 31 8.43 -3.64 0.99
N GLU A 32 8.48 -4.96 0.86
CA GLU A 32 7.44 -5.83 1.41
C GLU A 32 7.41 -5.78 2.94
N LEU A 33 8.57 -5.81 3.59
CA LEU A 33 8.65 -5.65 5.04
C LEU A 33 8.12 -4.29 5.49
N LEU A 34 8.47 -3.22 4.78
CA LEU A 34 7.98 -1.89 5.08
C LEU A 34 6.45 -1.82 4.94
N ALA A 35 5.89 -2.40 3.88
CA ALA A 35 4.44 -2.45 3.68
C ALA A 35 3.72 -3.22 4.81
N ILE A 36 4.32 -4.32 5.30
CA ILE A 36 3.78 -5.08 6.43
C ILE A 36 3.77 -4.23 7.71
N VAL A 37 4.89 -3.56 8.00
CA VAL A 37 4.99 -2.72 9.21
C VAL A 37 4.03 -1.54 9.14
N GLN A 38 3.91 -0.89 7.97
CA GLN A 38 2.95 0.19 7.76
C GLN A 38 1.51 -0.29 7.98
N ASP A 39 1.12 -1.40 7.34
CA ASP A 39 -0.23 -1.95 7.48
C ASP A 39 -0.55 -2.37 8.93
N ALA A 40 0.46 -2.79 9.70
CA ALA A 40 0.31 -3.14 11.11
C ALA A 40 0.10 -1.93 12.04
N VAL A 41 0.54 -0.72 11.63
CA VAL A 41 0.36 0.51 12.41
C VAL A 41 -0.82 1.36 11.95
N VAL A 42 -1.44 1.01 10.82
CA VAL A 42 -2.64 1.70 10.33
C VAL A 42 -3.82 1.37 11.26
N ASP A 43 -4.35 2.40 11.91
CA ASP A 43 -5.67 2.32 12.56
C ASP A 43 -6.76 2.23 11.49
N ARG A 44 -7.17 1.00 11.19
CA ARG A 44 -8.19 0.71 10.18
C ARG A 44 -9.54 1.37 10.49
N ALA A 45 -9.88 1.58 11.77
CA ALA A 45 -11.13 2.24 12.14
C ALA A 45 -11.05 3.75 11.90
N SER A 46 -9.89 4.37 12.13
CA SER A 46 -9.65 5.75 11.73
C SER A 46 -9.66 5.92 10.21
N LEU A 47 -9.00 5.01 9.48
CA LEU A 47 -8.98 5.05 8.01
C LEU A 47 -10.38 4.88 7.41
N ALA A 48 -11.19 3.96 7.95
CA ALA A 48 -12.58 3.76 7.52
C ALA A 48 -13.42 5.04 7.73
N ARG A 49 -13.30 5.68 8.90
CA ARG A 49 -13.99 6.95 9.17
C ARG A 49 -13.58 8.08 8.23
N GLN A 50 -12.30 8.15 7.86
CA GLN A 50 -11.82 9.14 6.88
C GLN A 50 -12.38 8.88 5.48
N LEU A 51 -12.45 7.62 5.05
CA LEU A 51 -13.06 7.25 3.77
C LEU A 51 -14.55 7.54 3.74
N GLU A 52 -15.26 7.26 4.84
CA GLU A 52 -16.68 7.62 4.99
C GLU A 52 -16.89 9.13 4.97
N ALA A 53 -16.06 9.89 5.68
CA ALA A 53 -16.14 11.35 5.72
C ALA A 53 -15.84 12.00 4.35
N CYS A 54 -14.91 11.44 3.58
CA CYS A 54 -14.58 11.93 2.24
C CYS A 54 -15.48 11.32 1.13
N ARG A 55 -16.41 10.42 1.47
CA ARG A 55 -17.24 9.70 0.50
C ARG A 55 -18.04 10.65 -0.38
N GLU A 56 -18.64 11.69 0.18
CA GLU A 56 -19.40 12.68 -0.58
C GLU A 56 -18.52 13.48 -1.55
N SER A 57 -17.27 13.77 -1.18
CA SER A 57 -16.31 14.46 -2.04
C SER A 57 -15.71 13.56 -3.13
N LEU A 58 -15.74 12.24 -2.96
CA LEU A 58 -15.33 11.24 -3.96
C LEU A 58 -16.47 10.82 -4.89
N LEU A 59 -17.72 11.15 -4.54
CA LEU A 59 -18.92 10.82 -5.31
C LEU A 59 -19.23 11.82 -6.42
N THR A 60 -18.42 12.87 -6.62
CA THR A 60 -18.50 13.68 -7.85
C THR A 60 -18.32 12.72 -9.03
N PRO A 61 -19.37 12.47 -9.83
CA PRO A 61 -19.25 11.53 -10.91
C PRO A 61 -18.31 12.16 -11.95
N LEU A 62 -17.07 11.69 -11.98
CA LEU A 62 -16.19 11.95 -13.11
C LEU A 62 -16.90 11.38 -14.33
N SER A 63 -17.18 12.25 -15.29
CA SER A 63 -17.70 11.84 -16.59
C SER A 63 -16.72 10.87 -17.25
N LEU A 64 -17.25 10.01 -18.12
CA LEU A 64 -16.43 9.06 -18.88
C LEU A 64 -15.30 9.77 -19.67
N GLU A 65 -15.55 11.01 -20.09
CA GLU A 65 -14.60 11.87 -20.79
C GLU A 65 -13.44 12.30 -19.87
N GLU A 66 -13.73 12.72 -18.64
CA GLU A 66 -12.72 13.08 -17.64
C GLU A 66 -11.85 11.88 -17.25
N ILE A 67 -12.44 10.70 -17.14
CA ILE A 67 -11.70 9.46 -16.87
C ILE A 67 -10.73 9.14 -18.04
N HIS A 68 -11.20 9.23 -19.29
CA HIS A 68 -10.34 8.98 -20.46
C HIS A 68 -9.19 9.99 -20.54
N GLN A 69 -9.46 11.28 -20.33
CA GLN A 69 -8.40 12.30 -20.35
C GLN A 69 -7.36 12.09 -19.27
N ALA A 70 -7.77 11.69 -18.05
CA ALA A 70 -6.84 11.41 -16.96
C ALA A 70 -5.93 10.20 -17.27
N ILE A 71 -6.48 9.14 -17.89
CA ILE A 71 -5.71 7.95 -18.29
C ILE A 71 -4.69 8.28 -19.38
N GLU A 72 -5.07 9.11 -20.37
CA GLU A 72 -4.15 9.54 -21.42
C GLU A 72 -3.06 10.48 -20.90
N ALA A 73 -3.42 11.42 -20.01
CA ALA A 73 -2.46 12.34 -19.39
C ALA A 73 -1.39 11.62 -18.56
N GLY A 74 -1.75 10.52 -17.86
CA GLY A 74 -0.82 9.71 -17.08
C GLY A 74 0.07 8.75 -17.89
N ARG A 75 -0.13 8.63 -19.21
CA ARG A 75 0.68 7.79 -20.10
C ARG A 75 1.78 8.54 -20.86
N ARG A 76 1.94 9.85 -20.66
CA ARG A 76 3.03 10.66 -21.24
C ARG A 76 4.29 10.65 -20.38
#